data_AF-A0A3B0PRU1-F1
#
_entry.id   AF-A0A3B0PRU1-F1
#
_cell.length_a   1.000
_cell.length_b   1.000
_cell.length_c   1.000
_cell.angle_alpha   90.00
_cell.angle_beta   90.00
_cell.angle_gamma   90.00
#
_symmetry.space_group_name_H-M   'P 1'
#
loop_
_entity.id
_entity.type
_entity.pdbx_description
1 polymer ?
#
loop_
_entity_poly.entity_id
_entity_poly.type
_entity_poly.pdbx_seq_one_letter_code
_entity_poly.pdbx_strand_id
1 'polypeptide(L)'
;MNLENALVVSFISFASLFFSYLIFGNIAALIAYKLSSKLALTISLVISTPLVIGGVVINSNSTSTANNFAYYLNTPYQFNRSNTAVNTNQFYLNNNKDNYYILANGYKSDKFSDLQKEFINNAYGYAENSSKSW
;
A
#
# COMPACT_ATOMS: atom_id res chain seq x y z
N MET A 1 -5.88 36.36 -67.77
CA MET A 1 -4.74 35.60 -67.22
C MET A 1 -4.49 34.44 -68.18
N ASN A 2 -3.27 34.30 -68.71
CA ASN A 2 -2.96 33.24 -69.67
C ASN A 2 -2.97 31.87 -68.98
N LEU A 3 -3.30 30.81 -69.72
CA LEU A 3 -3.40 29.44 -69.21
C LEU A 3 -2.11 28.98 -68.52
N GLU A 4 -0.94 29.34 -69.05
CA GLU A 4 0.36 29.08 -68.42
C GLU A 4 0.48 29.71 -67.03
N ASN A 5 0.07 30.98 -66.89
CA ASN A 5 0.12 31.66 -65.59
C ASN A 5 -0.81 30.99 -64.57
N ALA A 6 -1.97 30.48 -65.01
CA ALA A 6 -2.89 29.75 -64.13
C ALA A 6 -2.30 28.42 -63.65
N LEU A 7 -1.61 27.69 -64.52
CA LEU A 7 -0.94 26.43 -64.16
C LEU A 7 0.21 26.67 -63.18
N VAL A 8 1.04 27.68 -63.42
CA VAL A 8 2.16 28.04 -62.53
C VAL A 8 1.66 28.44 -61.13
N VAL A 9 0.63 29.29 -61.06
CA VAL A 9 0.04 29.72 -59.77
C VAL A 9 -0.58 28.54 -59.03
N SER A 10 -1.25 27.62 -59.74
CA SER A 10 -1.84 26.43 -59.12
C SER A 10 -0.77 25.49 -58.55
N PHE A 11 0.33 25.30 -59.28
CA PHE A 11 1.45 24.48 -58.82
C PHE A 11 2.14 25.08 -57.59
N ILE A 12 2.39 26.40 -57.60
CA ILE A 12 2.97 27.10 -56.45
C ILE A 12 2.04 27.03 -55.23
N SER A 13 0.73 27.17 -55.44
CA SER A 13 -0.27 27.09 -54.37
C SER A 13 -0.33 25.69 -53.74
N PHE A 14 -0.28 24.64 -54.57
CA PHE A 14 -0.21 23.26 -54.11
C PHE A 14 1.08 22.99 -53.32
N ALA A 15 2.23 23.38 -53.88
CA ALA A 15 3.52 23.20 -53.21
C ALA A 15 3.56 23.94 -51.86
N SER A 16 3.09 25.19 -51.82
CA SER A 16 2.98 26.00 -50.61
C SER A 16 2.18 25.30 -49.51
N LEU A 17 0.96 24.84 -49.84
CA LEU A 17 0.09 24.15 -48.88
C LEU A 17 0.69 22.81 -48.41
N PHE A 18 1.28 22.05 -49.33
CA PHE A 18 1.92 20.78 -49.02
C PHE A 18 3.09 20.94 -48.04
N PHE A 19 4.00 21.88 -48.31
CA PHE A 19 5.14 22.12 -47.42
C PHE A 19 4.73 22.74 -46.08
N SER A 20 3.74 23.64 -46.09
CA SER A 20 3.17 24.18 -44.85
C SER A 20 2.61 23.06 -43.97
N TYR A 21 1.80 22.16 -44.55
CA TYR A 21 1.26 21.02 -43.82
C TYR A 21 2.34 20.11 -43.24
N LEU A 22 3.40 19.81 -44.00
CA LEU A 22 4.52 19.01 -43.50
C LEU A 22 5.26 19.69 -42.34
N ILE A 23 5.55 20.98 -42.45
CA ILE A 23 6.28 21.72 -41.41
C ILE A 23 5.47 21.75 -40.12
N PHE A 24 4.21 22.18 -40.18
CA PHE A 24 3.36 22.27 -38.99
C PHE A 24 2.99 20.90 -38.43
N GLY A 25 2.80 19.90 -39.29
CA GLY A 25 2.57 18.51 -38.87
C GLY A 25 3.75 17.93 -38.08
N ASN A 26 4.99 18.17 -38.52
CA ASN A 26 6.18 17.71 -37.81
C ASN A 26 6.37 18.43 -36.46
N ILE A 27 6.11 19.74 -36.40
CA ILE A 27 6.14 20.50 -35.15
C ILE A 27 5.11 19.93 -34.16
N ALA A 28 3.89 19.69 -34.62
CA ALA A 28 2.84 19.09 -33.80
C ALA A 28 3.23 17.69 -33.29
N ALA A 29 3.81 16.85 -34.15
CA ALA A 29 4.27 15.51 -33.80
C ALA A 29 5.38 15.53 -32.73
N LEU A 30 6.35 16.45 -32.84
CA LEU A 30 7.41 16.66 -31.86
C LEU A 30 6.86 17.11 -30.49
N ILE A 31 5.90 18.02 -30.49
CA ILE A 31 5.22 18.47 -29.27
C ILE A 31 4.48 17.31 -28.62
N ALA A 32 3.69 16.55 -29.40
CA ALA A 32 2.94 15.40 -28.93
C ALA A 32 3.85 14.31 -28.35
N TYR A 33 4.97 13.99 -29.01
CA TYR A 33 5.94 13.01 -28.53
C TYR A 33 6.57 13.41 -27.18
N LYS A 34 6.92 14.69 -27.03
CA LYS A 34 7.53 15.21 -25.80
C LYS A 34 6.52 15.37 -24.66
N LEU A 35 5.27 15.69 -24.97
CA LEU A 35 4.19 15.79 -23.98
C LEU A 35 3.61 14.43 -23.60
N SER A 36 3.48 13.47 -24.51
CA SER A 36 2.83 12.19 -24.20
C SER A 36 3.58 11.41 -23.12
N SER A 37 4.92 11.40 -23.16
CA SER A 37 5.74 10.75 -22.14
C SER A 37 5.58 11.41 -20.76
N LYS A 38 5.58 12.74 -20.70
CA LYS A 38 5.38 13.48 -19.44
C LYS A 38 3.96 13.37 -18.91
N LEU A 39 2.96 13.39 -19.80
CA LEU A 39 1.56 13.22 -19.45
C LEU A 39 1.27 11.79 -18.96
N ALA A 40 1.84 10.77 -19.61
CA ALA A 40 1.69 9.38 -19.18
C ALA A 40 2.22 9.19 -17.75
N LEU A 41 3.42 9.69 -17.44
CA LEU A 41 3.98 9.64 -16.09
C LEU A 41 3.13 10.42 -15.08
N THR A 42 2.67 11.62 -15.43
CA THR A 42 1.84 12.46 -14.56
C THR A 42 0.50 11.80 -14.26
N ILE A 43 -0.16 11.22 -15.27
CA ILE A 43 -1.44 10.52 -15.11
C ILE A 43 -1.29 9.32 -14.18
N SER A 44 -0.26 8.50 -14.37
CA SER A 44 0.02 7.37 -13.47
C SER A 44 0.22 7.84 -12.04
N LEU A 45 0.98 8.92 -11.83
CA LEU A 45 1.23 9.49 -10.50
C LEU A 45 -0.05 10.01 -9.85
N VAL A 46 -0.86 10.79 -10.59
CA VAL A 46 -2.10 11.39 -10.07
C VAL A 46 -3.11 10.31 -9.68
N ILE A 47 -3.19 9.22 -10.45
CA ILE A 47 -4.08 8.09 -10.14
C ILE A 47 -3.56 7.29 -8.94
N SER A 48 -2.25 7.06 -8.83
CA SER A 48 -1.69 6.25 -7.73
C SER A 48 -1.58 7.00 -6.41
N THR A 49 -1.42 8.33 -6.45
CA THR A 49 -1.14 9.13 -5.24
C THR A 49 -2.23 9.01 -4.17
N PRO A 50 -3.54 9.13 -4.47
CA PRO A 50 -4.58 8.94 -3.47
C PRO A 50 -4.58 7.55 -2.83
N LEU A 51 -4.30 6.49 -3.61
CA LEU A 51 -4.21 5.12 -3.09
C LEU A 51 -3.03 4.96 -2.14
N VAL A 52 -1.86 5.50 -2.50
CA VAL A 52 -0.67 5.44 -1.65
C VAL A 52 -0.89 6.23 -0.37
N ILE A 53 -1.39 7.47 -0.46
CA ILE A 53 -1.68 8.30 0.72
C ILE A 53 -2.73 7.63 1.60
N GLY A 54 -3.82 7.13 1.01
CA GLY A 54 -4.86 6.41 1.75
C GLY A 54 -4.31 5.18 2.47
N GLY A 55 -3.53 4.36 1.80
CA GLY A 55 -2.88 3.18 2.39
C GLY A 55 -1.92 3.56 3.52
N VAL A 56 -1.14 4.63 3.36
CA VAL A 56 -0.23 5.13 4.41
C VAL A 56 -1.00 5.62 5.63
N VAL A 57 -2.08 6.39 5.44
CA VAL A 57 -2.92 6.91 6.54
C VAL A 57 -3.62 5.77 7.29
N ILE A 58 -4.17 4.78 6.57
CA ILE A 58 -4.78 3.61 7.19
C ILE A 58 -3.72 2.84 7.98
N ASN A 59 -2.54 2.60 7.39
CA ASN A 59 -1.47 1.87 8.04
C ASN A 59 -0.90 2.60 9.27
N SER A 60 -0.78 3.93 9.23
CA SER A 60 -0.26 4.71 10.37
C SER A 60 -1.22 4.71 11.57
N ASN A 61 -2.51 4.49 11.34
CA ASN A 61 -3.53 4.41 12.38
C ASN A 61 -3.93 2.97 12.71
N SER A 62 -3.37 1.98 12.02
CA SER A 62 -3.62 0.57 12.27
C SER A 62 -2.61 0.01 13.26
N THR A 63 -3.09 -0.79 14.22
CA THR A 63 -2.22 -1.56 15.11
C THR A 63 -1.96 -2.92 14.48
N SER A 64 -0.70 -3.35 14.43
CA SER A 64 -0.37 -4.68 13.91
C SER A 64 -1.03 -5.78 14.75
N THR A 65 -1.44 -6.87 14.10
CA THR A 65 -2.01 -8.04 14.79
C THR A 65 -1.09 -8.54 15.91
N ALA A 66 0.23 -8.50 15.73
CA ALA A 66 1.19 -8.89 16.77
C ALA A 66 1.11 -7.96 18.00
N ASN A 67 1.05 -6.64 17.80
CA ASN A 67 0.96 -5.68 18.91
C ASN A 67 -0.38 -5.77 19.62
N ASN A 68 -1.48 -5.93 18.87
CA ASN A 68 -2.81 -6.07 19.47
C ASN A 68 -2.96 -7.40 20.23
N PHE A 69 -2.40 -8.49 19.69
CA PHE A 69 -2.33 -9.77 20.38
C PHE A 69 -1.51 -9.66 21.68
N ALA A 70 -0.36 -8.99 21.64
CA ALA A 70 0.46 -8.73 22.81
C ALA A 70 -0.28 -7.89 23.87
N TYR A 71 -1.10 -6.93 23.47
CA TYR A 71 -1.95 -6.14 24.38
C TYR A 71 -2.91 -7.04 25.18
N TYR A 72 -3.61 -7.97 24.51
CA TYR A 72 -4.52 -8.90 25.18
C TYR A 72 -3.79 -9.88 26.12
N LEU A 73 -2.64 -10.41 25.69
CA LEU A 73 -1.85 -11.33 26.52
C LEU A 73 -1.27 -10.67 27.78
N ASN A 74 -0.98 -9.37 27.71
CA ASN A 74 -0.43 -8.58 28.81
C ASN A 74 -1.49 -7.83 29.62
N THR A 75 -2.78 -8.09 29.37
CA THR A 75 -3.86 -7.47 30.13
C THR A 75 -3.70 -7.82 31.62
N PRO A 76 -3.56 -6.83 32.52
CA PRO A 76 -3.25 -7.08 33.92
C PRO A 76 -4.43 -7.72 34.64
N TYR A 77 -4.15 -8.73 35.49
CA TYR A 77 -5.16 -9.38 36.31
C TYR A 77 -4.57 -9.90 37.62
N GLN A 78 -4.98 -9.31 38.74
CA GLN A 78 -4.34 -9.48 40.05
C GLN A 78 -4.60 -10.85 40.71
N PHE A 79 -5.62 -11.60 40.26
CA PHE A 79 -5.98 -12.88 40.87
C PHE A 79 -5.26 -14.08 40.21
N ASN A 80 -4.42 -13.84 39.20
CA ASN A 80 -3.62 -14.86 38.53
C ASN A 80 -2.14 -14.78 38.96
N ARG A 81 -1.45 -15.92 38.98
CA ARG A 81 -0.04 -16.01 39.39
C ARG A 81 0.92 -15.28 38.46
N SER A 82 0.59 -15.15 37.18
CA SER A 82 1.38 -14.38 36.21
C SER A 82 1.07 -12.88 36.24
N ASN A 83 0.14 -12.41 37.06
CA ASN A 83 -0.43 -11.05 37.02
C ASN A 83 -1.07 -10.65 35.67
N THR A 84 -1.34 -11.62 34.79
CA THR A 84 -2.00 -11.41 33.48
C THR A 84 -3.29 -12.22 33.38
N ALA A 85 -4.24 -11.73 32.59
CA ALA A 85 -5.56 -12.36 32.40
C ALA A 85 -5.46 -13.79 31.84
N VAL A 86 -4.53 -14.00 30.90
CA VAL A 86 -4.28 -15.32 30.28
C VAL A 86 -3.60 -16.31 31.24
N ASN A 87 -3.06 -15.84 32.38
CA ASN A 87 -2.30 -16.65 33.32
C ASN A 87 -1.15 -17.46 32.67
N THR A 88 -0.27 -16.83 31.89
CA THR A 88 0.86 -17.50 31.22
C THR A 88 2.19 -16.86 31.57
N ASN A 89 3.26 -17.64 31.48
CA ASN A 89 4.61 -17.13 31.62
C ASN A 89 5.13 -16.72 30.25
N GLN A 90 5.73 -15.54 30.18
CA GLN A 90 6.21 -14.96 28.95
C GLN A 90 7.72 -14.80 29.05
N PHE A 91 8.45 -15.18 28.01
CA PHE A 91 9.89 -14.97 27.97
C PHE A 91 10.37 -14.72 26.54
N TYR A 92 11.49 -14.00 26.43
CA TYR A 92 12.17 -13.77 25.17
C TYR A 92 13.42 -14.64 25.13
N LEU A 93 13.69 -15.27 23.98
CA LEU A 93 15.04 -15.76 23.71
C LEU A 93 15.96 -14.57 23.43
N ASN A 94 17.24 -14.68 23.82
CA ASN A 94 18.27 -13.67 23.53
C ASN A 94 17.95 -12.22 23.97
N ASN A 95 17.68 -12.00 25.26
CA ASN A 95 17.67 -10.67 25.88
C ASN A 95 16.75 -9.66 25.15
N ASN A 96 15.50 -10.07 24.87
CA ASN A 96 14.45 -9.27 24.21
C ASN A 96 14.70 -8.94 22.73
N LYS A 97 15.62 -9.64 22.05
CA LYS A 97 15.90 -9.44 20.61
C LYS A 97 15.31 -10.51 19.70
N ASP A 98 14.70 -11.56 20.26
CA ASP A 98 14.22 -12.73 19.52
C ASP A 98 12.72 -12.99 19.78
N ASN A 99 12.23 -14.11 19.26
CA ASN A 99 10.85 -14.56 19.36
C ASN A 99 10.32 -14.53 20.80
N TYR A 100 9.07 -14.09 20.92
CA TYR A 100 8.31 -14.05 22.17
C TYR A 100 7.61 -15.38 22.39
N TYR A 101 7.93 -16.04 23.50
CA TYR A 101 7.39 -17.34 23.85
C TYR A 101 6.42 -17.24 25.02
N ILE A 102 5.36 -18.03 24.93
CA ILE A 102 4.33 -18.14 25.95
C ILE A 102 4.34 -19.57 26.46
N LEU A 103 4.34 -19.72 27.78
CA LEU A 103 4.29 -21.01 28.47
C LEU A 103 3.08 -21.06 29.39
N ALA A 104 2.52 -22.26 29.56
CA ALA A 104 1.50 -22.49 30.56
C ALA A 104 2.02 -22.14 31.96
N ASN A 105 1.28 -21.33 32.73
CA ASN A 105 1.56 -21.12 34.14
C ASN A 105 0.83 -22.19 34.97
N GLY A 106 1.58 -23.03 35.68
CA GLY A 106 1.04 -24.10 36.51
C GLY A 106 2.12 -25.02 37.05
N TYR A 107 1.90 -25.63 38.22
CA TYR A 107 2.86 -26.60 38.79
C TYR A 107 2.87 -27.88 37.94
N LYS A 108 4.00 -28.20 37.31
CA LYS A 108 4.17 -29.33 36.36
C LYS A 108 3.23 -29.27 35.13
N SER A 109 2.90 -28.08 34.64
CA SER A 109 2.09 -27.95 33.43
C SER A 109 2.98 -27.94 32.18
N ASP A 110 2.96 -29.02 31.40
CA ASP A 110 3.57 -29.14 30.07
C ASP A 110 2.65 -28.63 28.95
N LYS A 111 1.37 -28.38 29.27
CA LYS A 111 0.32 -27.95 28.34
C LYS A 111 -0.47 -26.77 28.88
N PHE A 112 -1.03 -25.99 27.97
CA PHE A 112 -2.03 -24.98 28.30
C PHE A 112 -3.32 -25.64 28.78
N SER A 113 -3.96 -25.07 29.79
CA SER A 113 -5.33 -25.41 30.17
C SER A 113 -6.31 -25.04 29.06
N ASP A 114 -7.50 -25.62 29.07
CA ASP A 114 -8.48 -25.33 28.01
C ASP A 114 -8.94 -23.86 28.04
N LEU A 115 -9.04 -23.25 29.22
CA LEU A 115 -9.30 -21.82 29.38
C LEU A 115 -8.16 -20.95 28.80
N GLN A 116 -6.90 -21.35 29.00
CA GLN A 116 -5.74 -20.65 28.42
C GLN A 116 -5.76 -20.75 26.89
N LYS A 117 -6.04 -21.93 26.34
CA LYS A 117 -6.16 -22.13 24.88
C LYS A 117 -7.30 -21.30 24.31
N GLU A 118 -8.46 -21.32 24.96
CA GLU A 118 -9.62 -20.55 24.55
C GLU A 118 -9.32 -19.05 24.55
N PHE A 119 -8.70 -18.53 25.63
CA PHE A 119 -8.30 -17.14 25.70
C PHE A 119 -7.31 -16.76 24.59
N ILE A 120 -6.26 -17.57 24.38
CA ILE A 120 -5.25 -17.33 23.36
C ILE A 120 -5.88 -17.32 21.95
N ASN A 121 -6.75 -18.28 21.66
CA ASN A 121 -7.44 -18.36 20.36
C ASN A 121 -8.37 -17.17 20.14
N ASN A 122 -9.13 -16.77 21.17
CA ASN A 122 -10.01 -15.61 21.08
C ASN A 122 -9.21 -14.31 20.93
N ALA A 123 -8.14 -14.13 21.70
CA ALA A 123 -7.25 -12.98 21.61
C ALA A 123 -6.60 -12.87 20.22
N TYR A 124 -6.17 -14.00 19.64
CA TYR A 124 -5.66 -14.03 18.27
C TYR A 124 -6.76 -13.68 17.25
N GLY A 125 -7.96 -14.24 17.39
CA GLY A 125 -9.10 -13.93 16.52
C GLY A 125 -9.51 -12.45 16.56
N TYR A 126 -9.48 -11.82 17.74
CA TYR A 126 -9.72 -10.38 17.87
C TYR A 126 -8.58 -9.54 17.26
N ALA A 127 -7.33 -9.94 17.47
CA ALA A 127 -6.17 -9.24 16.92
C ALA A 127 -6.01 -9.41 15.39
N GLU A 128 -6.48 -10.52 14.83
CA GLU A 128 -6.48 -10.75 13.37
C GLU A 128 -7.56 -9.89 12.69
N ASN A 129 -8.70 -9.71 13.35
CA ASN A 129 -9.80 -8.91 12.80
C ASN A 129 -9.63 -7.40 13.00
N SER A 130 -8.69 -6.95 13.85
CA SER A 130 -8.42 -5.53 14.06
C SER A 130 -7.79 -4.81 12.85
N SER A 131 -7.27 -5.56 11.87
CA SER A 131 -6.77 -5.02 10.60
C SER A 131 -7.80 -5.10 9.46
N LYS A 132 -8.95 -5.77 9.68
CA LYS A 132 -10.00 -6.01 8.68
C LYS A 132 -11.17 -5.01 8.77
N SER A 133 -11.27 -4.25 9.85
CA SER A 133 -12.34 -3.25 10.06
C SER A 133 -11.84 -1.84 9.74
N TRP A 134 -12.31 -1.32 8.61
CA TRP A 134 -12.37 0.10 8.26
C TRP A 134 -13.75 0.38 7.69
#